data_AF-A0A945S3N1-F1
#
_entry.id   AF-A0A945S3N1-F1
#
_cell.length_a   1.000
_cell.length_b   1.000
_cell.length_c   1.000
_cell.angle_alpha   90.00
_cell.angle_beta   90.00
_cell.angle_gamma   90.00
#
_symmetry.space_group_name_H-M   'P 1'
#
loop_
_entity.id
_entity.type
_entity.pdbx_description
1 polymer ?
#
loop_
_entity_poly.entity_id
_entity_poly.type
_entity_poly.pdbx_seq_one_letter_code
_entity_poly.pdbx_strand_id
1 'polypeptide(L)'
;MSSTGCHICLNPLEDGNRRYHRACSRKLFGAPHPPELPYTWQQLNGLAEKTIRQRVTVPGVQPKLSMHLERGGRRQDGRLTLVGLEGGYILKPPVTRFPEMPELEHLTMLMAGAFGIPTAMCGLIPLEDGHLAFITRRMDRDGETKLHMEDMCQLTDRLTEQKYRGSLEQVGKVVLRHCSNPLFDALRLFEVTLFCFLTGNSDMHLKNFSLLYRPGGEVNAVNLSGQNAMAPVAAQAVSAILAVSQVGAEQCKPASKE
;
A
#
# COMPACT_ATOMS: atom_id res chain seq x y z
N MET A 1 24.94 3.56 1.23
CA MET A 1 24.67 4.09 2.59
C MET A 1 23.99 2.98 3.37
N SER A 2 24.61 2.49 4.45
CA SER A 2 24.01 1.47 5.31
C SER A 2 22.77 2.06 5.99
N SER A 3 21.59 1.53 5.70
CA SER A 3 20.34 1.95 6.33
C SER A 3 20.38 1.60 7.81
N THR A 4 20.52 2.60 8.68
CA THR A 4 20.52 2.45 10.15
C THR A 4 19.10 2.47 10.75
N GLY A 5 18.06 2.52 9.92
CA GLY A 5 16.67 2.64 10.32
C GLY A 5 15.90 1.32 10.27
N CYS A 6 14.89 1.19 11.13
CA CYS A 6 13.97 0.05 11.09
C CYS A 6 13.16 0.03 9.79
N HIS A 7 13.12 -1.11 9.09
CA HIS A 7 12.31 -1.30 7.88
C HIS A 7 10.78 -1.24 8.07
N ILE A 8 10.29 -0.91 9.27
CA ILE A 8 8.85 -0.74 9.54
C ILE A 8 8.55 0.69 9.95
N CYS A 9 9.27 1.25 10.93
CA CYS A 9 8.99 2.59 11.46
C CYS A 9 10.02 3.66 11.05
N LEU A 10 11.08 3.29 10.32
CA LEU A 10 12.21 4.13 9.91
C LEU A 10 13.04 4.77 11.04
N ASN A 11 12.64 4.62 12.31
CA ASN A 11 13.44 5.10 13.44
C ASN A 11 14.79 4.37 13.54
N PRO A 12 15.84 5.03 14.07
CA PRO A 12 17.16 4.43 14.25
C PRO A 12 17.13 3.12 15.03
N LEU A 13 18.02 2.21 14.67
CA LEU A 13 18.27 0.97 15.38
C LEU A 13 19.49 1.14 16.29
N GLU A 14 19.35 0.71 17.55
CA GLU A 14 20.43 0.75 18.55
C GLU A 14 21.58 -0.20 18.17
N ASP A 15 21.26 -1.30 17.49
CA ASP A 15 22.21 -2.30 16.99
C ASP A 15 22.28 -2.27 15.46
N GLY A 16 23.43 -1.89 14.90
CA GLY A 16 23.66 -1.81 13.44
C GLY A 16 23.55 -3.15 12.69
N ASN A 17 23.47 -4.28 13.39
CA ASN A 17 23.29 -5.62 12.80
C ASN A 17 21.83 -6.03 12.64
N ARG A 18 20.88 -5.21 13.12
CA ARG A 18 19.45 -5.51 13.04
C ARG A 18 18.83 -4.67 11.93
N ARG A 19 17.71 -5.15 11.37
CA ARG A 19 16.90 -4.42 10.38
C ARG A 19 15.53 -3.98 10.92
N TYR A 20 15.18 -4.45 12.12
CA TYR A 20 13.86 -4.26 12.73
C TYR A 20 13.94 -4.10 14.26
N HIS A 21 13.14 -3.20 14.84
CA HIS A 21 12.83 -3.28 16.27
C HIS A 21 11.95 -4.51 16.55
N ARG A 22 12.17 -5.19 17.69
CA ARG A 22 11.36 -6.36 18.08
C ARG A 22 9.88 -6.00 18.21
N ALA A 23 9.57 -4.82 18.73
CA ALA A 23 8.20 -4.34 18.87
C ALA A 23 7.53 -4.11 17.51
N CYS A 24 8.24 -3.52 16.55
CA CYS A 24 7.74 -3.29 15.20
C CYS A 24 7.47 -4.62 14.48
N SER A 25 8.41 -5.57 14.59
CA SER A 25 8.26 -6.91 14.04
C SER A 25 7.06 -7.65 14.65
N ARG A 26 6.86 -7.58 15.97
CA ARG A 26 5.70 -8.20 16.63
C ARG A 26 4.38 -7.61 16.17
N LYS A 27 4.34 -6.30 15.97
CA LYS A 27 3.13 -5.62 15.48
C LYS A 27 2.78 -6.13 14.07
N LEU A 28 3.75 -6.11 13.15
CA LEU A 28 3.51 -6.45 11.74
C LEU A 28 3.34 -7.96 11.51
N PHE A 29 4.22 -8.78 12.08
CA PHE A 29 4.30 -10.22 11.81
C PHE A 29 3.79 -11.11 12.95
N GLY A 30 3.51 -10.55 14.13
CA GLY A 30 3.13 -11.34 15.30
C GLY A 30 4.30 -12.05 16.01
N ALA A 31 5.55 -11.82 15.58
CA ALA A 31 6.77 -12.43 16.12
C ALA A 31 7.88 -11.38 16.36
N PRO A 32 8.83 -11.59 17.28
CA PRO A 32 9.92 -10.63 17.56
C PRO A 32 10.95 -10.50 16.43
N HIS A 33 10.99 -11.47 15.51
CA HIS A 33 11.85 -11.47 14.33
C HIS A 33 10.96 -11.56 13.08
N PRO A 34 11.33 -10.85 12.00
CA PRO A 34 10.60 -10.92 10.75
C PRO A 34 10.70 -12.33 10.16
N PRO A 35 9.70 -12.78 9.41
CA PRO A 35 9.80 -14.02 8.65
C PRO A 35 10.82 -13.90 7.52
N GLU A 36 11.38 -15.03 7.11
CA GLU A 36 12.23 -15.11 5.93
C GLU A 36 11.39 -15.14 4.65
N LEU A 37 11.94 -14.53 3.59
CA LEU A 37 11.39 -14.55 2.25
C LEU A 37 12.50 -15.01 1.27
N PRO A 38 12.67 -16.33 1.08
CA PRO A 38 13.79 -16.92 0.33
C PRO A 38 13.50 -16.90 -1.17
N TYR A 39 13.25 -15.71 -1.71
CA TYR A 39 13.06 -15.51 -3.14
C TYR A 39 13.89 -14.32 -3.60
N THR A 40 14.46 -14.43 -4.79
CA THR A 40 15.06 -13.30 -5.50
C THR A 40 14.00 -12.45 -6.18
N TRP A 41 14.37 -11.21 -6.53
CA TRP A 41 13.51 -10.30 -7.30
C TRP A 41 13.01 -10.94 -8.60
N GLN A 42 13.89 -11.61 -9.34
CA GLN A 42 13.54 -12.28 -10.60
C GLN A 42 12.54 -13.41 -10.39
N GLN A 43 12.71 -14.22 -9.34
CA GLN A 43 11.78 -15.30 -9.01
C GLN A 43 10.41 -14.74 -8.63
N LEU A 44 10.33 -13.71 -7.79
CA LEU A 44 9.06 -13.11 -7.38
C LEU A 44 8.33 -12.46 -8.57
N ASN A 45 9.03 -11.74 -9.44
CA ASN A 45 8.39 -11.16 -10.62
C ASN A 45 7.91 -12.24 -11.59
N GLY A 46 8.71 -13.29 -11.81
CA GLY A 46 8.28 -14.44 -12.62
C GLY A 46 7.07 -15.15 -12.04
N LEU A 47 6.95 -15.24 -10.71
CA LEU A 47 5.79 -15.80 -10.02
C LEU A 47 4.57 -14.89 -10.17
N ALA A 48 4.74 -13.60 -9.93
CA ALA A 48 3.65 -12.63 -9.99
C ALA A 48 3.07 -12.49 -11.41
N GLU A 49 3.91 -12.53 -12.45
CA GLU A 49 3.45 -12.62 -13.85
C GLU A 49 2.62 -13.88 -14.11
N LYS A 50 3.04 -15.03 -13.60
CA LYS A 50 2.27 -16.29 -13.71
C LYS A 50 0.92 -16.16 -13.00
N THR A 51 0.88 -15.55 -11.82
CA THR A 51 -0.37 -15.40 -11.06
C THR A 51 -1.34 -14.41 -11.69
N ILE A 52 -0.84 -13.37 -12.38
CA ILE A 52 -1.66 -12.48 -13.22
C ILE A 52 -2.31 -13.27 -14.37
N ARG A 53 -1.52 -14.11 -15.07
CA ARG A 53 -2.03 -14.95 -16.17
C ARG A 53 -3.05 -15.99 -15.71
N GLN A 54 -2.92 -16.50 -14.48
CA GLN A 54 -3.82 -17.49 -13.92
C GLN A 54 -5.12 -16.90 -13.34
N ARG A 55 -5.31 -15.56 -13.34
CA ARG A 55 -6.48 -14.87 -12.75
C ARG A 55 -6.76 -15.18 -11.27
N VAL A 56 -5.79 -15.75 -10.54
CA VAL A 56 -5.92 -16.10 -9.10
C VAL A 56 -5.67 -14.87 -8.20
N THR A 57 -5.49 -13.67 -8.76
CA THR A 57 -4.98 -12.51 -8.03
C THR A 57 -5.98 -11.39 -7.79
N VAL A 58 -5.65 -10.68 -6.72
CA VAL A 58 -6.19 -9.40 -6.32
C VAL A 58 -5.96 -8.38 -7.47
N PRO A 59 -6.86 -7.43 -7.77
CA PRO A 59 -6.73 -6.57 -8.96
C PRO A 59 -5.56 -5.55 -8.89
N GLY A 60 -4.65 -5.49 -9.90
CA GLY A 60 -3.39 -4.72 -9.90
C GLY A 60 -2.72 -4.54 -11.28
N VAL A 61 -2.12 -3.38 -11.62
CA VAL A 61 -1.18 -3.22 -12.77
C VAL A 61 0.21 -3.68 -12.35
N GLN A 62 0.55 -3.46 -11.08
CA GLN A 62 1.78 -3.95 -10.47
C GLN A 62 1.62 -5.45 -10.12
N PRO A 63 2.66 -6.26 -10.33
CA PRO A 63 2.68 -7.63 -9.83
C PRO A 63 2.52 -7.65 -8.31
N LYS A 64 1.58 -8.44 -7.80
CA LYS A 64 1.35 -8.59 -6.36
C LYS A 64 1.05 -10.02 -5.99
N LEU A 65 1.51 -10.38 -4.80
CA LEU A 65 1.47 -11.74 -4.31
C LEU A 65 0.75 -11.75 -2.96
N SER A 66 -0.18 -12.69 -2.80
CA SER A 66 -0.83 -12.95 -1.53
C SER A 66 0.06 -13.89 -0.74
N MET A 67 0.43 -13.49 0.48
CA MET A 67 1.36 -14.24 1.32
C MET A 67 0.65 -14.73 2.58
N HIS A 68 0.85 -16.00 2.92
CA HIS A 68 0.49 -16.54 4.22
C HIS A 68 1.74 -16.59 5.10
N LEU A 69 1.56 -16.30 6.39
CA LEU A 69 2.63 -16.40 7.36
C LEU A 69 2.51 -17.73 8.08
N GLU A 70 3.33 -18.69 7.69
CA GLU A 70 3.48 -19.94 8.42
C GLU A 70 4.26 -19.66 9.70
N ARG A 71 3.61 -19.82 10.85
CA ARG A 71 4.30 -19.76 12.14
C ARG A 71 5.07 -21.06 12.33
N GLY A 72 6.41 -20.97 12.37
CA GLY A 72 7.25 -22.08 12.80
C GLY A 72 6.83 -22.58 14.19
N GLY A 73 7.04 -23.87 14.47
CA GLY A 73 6.81 -24.44 15.80
C GLY A 73 7.74 -23.85 16.88
N ARG A 74 8.20 -24.64 17.85
CA ARG A 74 9.03 -24.19 18.99
C ARG A 74 10.30 -23.36 18.64
N ARG A 75 10.70 -23.26 17.36
CA ARG A 75 11.75 -22.37 16.87
C ARG A 75 11.10 -21.17 16.17
N GLN A 76 11.34 -19.98 16.72
CA GLN A 76 10.57 -18.73 16.54
C GLN A 76 10.74 -18.05 15.16
N ASP A 77 11.00 -18.81 14.12
CA ASP A 77 11.27 -18.29 12.77
C ASP A 77 10.08 -18.67 11.88
N GLY A 78 9.20 -17.69 11.64
CA GLY A 78 8.09 -17.84 10.70
C GLY A 78 8.58 -17.75 9.26
N ARG A 79 7.83 -18.33 8.32
CA ARG A 79 8.13 -18.24 6.88
C ARG A 79 6.95 -17.63 6.14
N LEU A 80 7.22 -16.70 5.22
CA LEU A 80 6.20 -16.22 4.30
C LEU A 80 6.16 -17.13 3.08
N THR A 81 5.03 -17.81 2.89
CA THR A 81 4.79 -18.66 1.74
C THR A 81 3.79 -18.02 0.80
N LEU A 82 4.01 -18.24 -0.50
CA LEU A 82 3.07 -17.83 -1.52
C LEU A 82 1.81 -18.67 -1.40
N VAL A 83 0.69 -18.00 -1.18
CA VAL A 83 -0.61 -18.65 -1.08
C VAL A 83 -1.57 -17.96 -2.04
N GLY A 84 -2.65 -18.64 -2.41
CA GLY A 84 -3.75 -18.03 -3.16
C GLY A 84 -4.44 -16.92 -2.36
N LEU A 85 -5.75 -16.77 -2.55
CA LEU A 85 -6.51 -15.65 -1.98
C LEU A 85 -6.60 -15.63 -0.45
N GLU A 86 -6.08 -16.63 0.26
CA GLU A 86 -6.21 -16.83 1.71
C GLU A 86 -5.10 -16.15 2.53
N GLY A 87 -3.99 -15.76 1.90
CA GLY A 87 -2.88 -15.09 2.58
C GLY A 87 -3.30 -13.81 3.32
N GLY A 88 -2.75 -13.61 4.53
CA GLY A 88 -3.01 -12.45 5.41
C GLY A 88 -2.20 -11.20 5.07
N TYR A 89 -1.25 -11.30 4.13
CA TYR A 89 -0.39 -10.21 3.70
C TYR A 89 -0.45 -10.04 2.18
N ILE A 90 -0.17 -8.82 1.73
CA ILE A 90 0.09 -8.51 0.34
C ILE A 90 1.55 -8.10 0.22
N LEU A 91 2.26 -8.74 -0.70
CA LEU A 91 3.64 -8.44 -1.05
C LEU A 91 3.69 -7.79 -2.44
N LYS A 92 4.43 -6.69 -2.52
CA LYS A 92 4.70 -5.93 -3.75
C LYS A 92 6.21 -5.92 -4.00
N PRO A 93 6.72 -6.73 -4.95
CA PRO A 93 8.13 -6.71 -5.32
C PRO A 93 8.49 -5.40 -6.05
N PRO A 94 9.79 -5.08 -6.12
CA PRO A 94 10.26 -3.98 -6.96
C PRO A 94 9.97 -4.26 -8.43
N VAL A 95 9.76 -3.20 -9.21
CA VAL A 95 9.51 -3.31 -10.66
C VAL A 95 10.69 -2.74 -11.42
N THR A 96 11.01 -3.33 -12.58
CA THR A 96 12.21 -2.97 -13.36
C THR A 96 12.32 -1.47 -13.67
N ARG A 97 11.17 -0.84 -13.97
CA ARG A 97 11.12 0.58 -14.34
C ARG A 97 11.31 1.53 -13.15
N PHE A 98 10.97 1.08 -11.94
CA PHE A 98 11.02 1.86 -10.71
C PHE A 98 11.45 0.95 -9.55
N PRO A 99 12.76 0.69 -9.40
CA PRO A 99 13.28 -0.22 -8.39
C PRO A 99 12.95 0.20 -6.96
N GLU A 100 12.93 1.51 -6.66
CA GLU A 100 12.65 2.07 -5.33
C GLU A 100 11.15 2.24 -5.03
N MET A 101 10.28 1.65 -5.87
CA MET A 101 8.82 1.72 -5.69
C MET A 101 8.35 1.16 -4.32
N PRO A 102 8.88 0.04 -3.82
CA PRO A 102 8.52 -0.47 -2.48
C PRO A 102 8.79 0.54 -1.35
N GLU A 103 9.96 1.15 -1.34
CA GLU A 103 10.39 2.14 -0.35
C GLU A 103 9.53 3.39 -0.39
N LEU A 104 9.19 3.82 -1.61
CA LEU A 104 8.34 4.97 -1.84
C LEU A 104 6.90 4.74 -1.36
N GLU A 105 6.36 3.53 -1.57
CA GLU A 105 5.05 3.16 -1.04
C GLU A 105 5.07 3.07 0.50
N HIS A 106 6.14 2.53 1.09
CA HIS A 106 6.33 2.51 2.54
C HIS A 106 6.40 3.91 3.14
N LEU A 107 7.20 4.80 2.53
CA LEU A 107 7.31 6.19 2.98
C LEU A 107 5.95 6.91 2.94
N THR A 108 5.19 6.72 1.86
CA THR A 108 3.88 7.36 1.72
C THR A 108 2.88 6.89 2.78
N MET A 109 2.90 5.60 3.12
CA MET A 109 2.08 5.05 4.19
C MET A 109 2.44 5.61 5.57
N LEU A 110 3.74 5.79 5.85
CA LEU A 110 4.19 6.40 7.10
C LEU A 110 3.85 7.90 7.16
N MET A 111 3.97 8.62 6.06
CA MET A 111 3.52 10.01 5.97
C MET A 111 2.02 10.10 6.26
N ALA A 112 1.19 9.29 5.63
CA ALA A 112 -0.26 9.27 5.89
C ALA A 112 -0.57 9.02 7.37
N GLY A 113 0.10 8.06 8.00
CA GLY A 113 -0.03 7.80 9.44
C GLY A 113 0.39 8.99 10.31
N ALA A 114 1.44 9.72 9.92
CA ALA A 114 1.88 10.94 10.62
C ALA A 114 0.86 12.09 10.50
N PHE A 115 0.08 12.15 9.42
CA PHE A 115 -1.05 13.07 9.25
C PHE A 115 -2.34 12.59 9.96
N GLY A 116 -2.29 11.49 10.72
CA GLY A 116 -3.46 10.94 11.42
C GLY A 116 -4.42 10.14 10.54
N ILE A 117 -4.08 9.91 9.27
CA ILE A 117 -4.89 9.10 8.37
C ILE A 117 -4.71 7.63 8.75
N PRO A 118 -5.80 6.87 9.00
CA PRO A 118 -5.69 5.45 9.30
C PRO A 118 -5.04 4.69 8.15
N THR A 119 -3.96 3.97 8.43
CA THR A 119 -3.23 3.17 7.45
C THR A 119 -3.13 1.72 7.87
N ALA A 120 -3.02 0.85 6.87
CA ALA A 120 -2.67 -0.54 7.08
C ALA A 120 -1.26 -0.67 7.66
N MET A 121 -1.07 -1.67 8.52
CA MET A 121 0.27 -1.97 9.01
C MET A 121 1.13 -2.52 7.88
N CYS A 122 2.24 -1.85 7.62
CA CYS A 122 3.14 -2.17 6.52
C CYS A 122 4.62 -2.01 6.89
N GLY A 123 5.49 -2.47 6.01
CA GLY A 123 6.94 -2.31 6.11
C GLY A 123 7.64 -2.81 4.85
N LEU A 124 8.97 -2.86 4.92
CA LEU A 124 9.84 -3.41 3.91
C LEU A 124 10.37 -4.77 4.38
N ILE A 125 10.47 -5.73 3.45
CA ILE A 125 11.06 -7.04 3.69
C ILE A 125 12.19 -7.28 2.67
N PRO A 126 13.40 -7.66 3.11
CA PRO A 126 14.48 -7.97 2.20
C PRO A 126 14.23 -9.29 1.47
N LEU A 127 14.59 -9.29 0.19
CA LEU A 127 14.69 -10.46 -0.67
C LEU A 127 16.06 -11.12 -0.50
N GLU A 128 16.20 -12.34 -1.01
CA GLU A 128 17.45 -13.12 -0.94
C GLU A 128 18.61 -12.39 -1.64
N ASP A 129 18.33 -11.68 -2.71
CA ASP A 129 19.31 -10.91 -3.50
C ASP A 129 19.52 -9.47 -2.99
N GLY A 130 18.95 -9.13 -1.83
CA GLY A 130 19.15 -7.84 -1.16
C GLY A 130 18.19 -6.72 -1.58
N HIS A 131 17.34 -6.92 -2.59
CA HIS A 131 16.27 -5.97 -2.91
C HIS A 131 15.25 -5.89 -1.77
N LEU A 132 14.49 -4.78 -1.71
CA LEU A 132 13.40 -4.62 -0.75
C LEU A 132 12.06 -4.81 -1.46
N ALA A 133 11.14 -5.51 -0.80
CA ALA A 133 9.74 -5.61 -1.21
C ALA A 133 8.85 -4.95 -0.16
N PHE A 134 7.75 -4.35 -0.61
CA PHE A 134 6.76 -3.74 0.28
C PHE A 134 5.79 -4.83 0.74
N ILE A 135 5.55 -4.89 2.05
CA ILE A 135 4.64 -5.84 2.65
C ILE A 135 3.64 -5.12 3.54
N THR A 136 2.37 -5.51 3.43
CA THR A 136 1.26 -4.92 4.19
C THR A 136 0.32 -6.02 4.67
N ARG A 137 -0.24 -5.87 5.87
CA ARG A 137 -1.34 -6.72 6.33
C ARG A 137 -2.59 -6.37 5.54
N ARG A 138 -3.44 -7.36 5.28
CA ARG A 138 -4.75 -7.14 4.66
C ARG A 138 -5.77 -6.61 5.66
N MET A 139 -6.60 -5.63 5.25
CA MET A 139 -7.73 -5.10 6.05
C MET A 139 -8.97 -5.99 5.92
N ASP A 140 -9.11 -6.77 4.84
CA ASP A 140 -10.19 -7.75 4.68
C ASP A 140 -9.96 -9.04 5.49
N ARG A 141 -9.11 -8.98 6.52
CA ARG A 141 -8.76 -10.11 7.37
C ARG A 141 -8.85 -9.73 8.85
N ASP A 142 -9.61 -10.51 9.61
CA ASP A 142 -9.60 -10.50 11.06
C ASP A 142 -9.10 -11.86 11.57
N GLY A 143 -7.80 -11.92 11.87
CA GLY A 143 -7.09 -13.19 12.01
C GLY A 143 -7.16 -14.00 10.71
N GLU A 144 -7.66 -15.23 10.81
CA GLU A 144 -7.90 -16.13 9.66
C GLU A 144 -9.27 -15.86 8.99
N THR A 145 -10.12 -15.02 9.57
CA THR A 145 -11.45 -14.75 9.05
C THR A 145 -11.39 -13.72 7.92
N LYS A 146 -11.97 -14.06 6.76
CA LYS A 146 -12.16 -13.13 5.65
C LYS A 146 -13.36 -12.23 5.89
N LEU A 147 -13.14 -10.93 5.89
CA LEU A 147 -14.21 -9.92 5.89
C LEU A 147 -14.69 -9.67 4.46
N HIS A 148 -15.99 -9.41 4.31
CA HIS A 148 -16.53 -9.02 3.02
C HIS A 148 -16.12 -7.58 2.70
N MET A 149 -15.73 -7.35 1.46
CA MET A 149 -15.17 -6.09 1.01
C MET A 149 -15.45 -5.92 -0.47
N GLU A 150 -15.93 -4.74 -0.87
CA GLU A 150 -16.29 -4.43 -2.25
C GLU A 150 -15.60 -3.15 -2.70
N ASP A 151 -15.00 -3.17 -3.89
CA ASP A 151 -14.38 -1.98 -4.47
C ASP A 151 -15.38 -1.07 -5.18
N MET A 152 -15.02 0.21 -5.40
CA MET A 152 -15.96 1.14 -6.01
C MET A 152 -16.28 0.83 -7.48
N CYS A 153 -15.52 -0.03 -8.17
CA CYS A 153 -15.98 -0.51 -9.48
C CYS A 153 -17.20 -1.41 -9.30
N GLN A 154 -17.16 -2.34 -8.35
CA GLN A 154 -18.29 -3.21 -8.04
C GLN A 154 -19.51 -2.41 -7.57
N LEU A 155 -19.31 -1.49 -6.62
CA LEU A 155 -20.40 -0.68 -6.03
C LEU A 155 -21.03 0.32 -7.01
N THR A 156 -20.41 0.53 -8.17
CA THR A 156 -20.88 1.46 -9.19
C THR A 156 -21.16 0.79 -10.53
N ASP A 157 -21.28 -0.56 -10.52
CA ASP A 157 -21.59 -1.40 -11.68
C ASP A 157 -20.63 -1.19 -12.86
N ARG A 158 -19.34 -1.08 -12.55
CA ARG A 158 -18.27 -0.87 -13.52
C ARG A 158 -17.36 -2.08 -13.65
N LEU A 159 -16.97 -2.34 -14.89
CA LEU A 159 -15.91 -3.30 -15.18
C LEU A 159 -14.55 -2.74 -14.72
N THR A 160 -13.59 -3.62 -14.45
CA THR A 160 -12.26 -3.24 -13.92
C THR A 160 -11.47 -2.36 -14.89
N GLU A 161 -11.68 -2.53 -16.20
CA GLU A 161 -11.11 -1.71 -17.27
C GLU A 161 -11.59 -0.25 -17.20
N GLN A 162 -12.74 -0.03 -16.56
CA GLN A 162 -13.35 1.29 -16.37
C GLN A 162 -12.97 1.92 -15.02
N LYS A 163 -11.92 1.43 -14.34
CA LYS A 163 -11.49 1.95 -13.03
C LYS A 163 -11.25 3.47 -12.99
N TYR A 164 -10.85 4.07 -14.11
CA TYR A 164 -10.65 5.52 -14.25
C TYR A 164 -11.92 6.30 -14.66
N ARG A 165 -13.02 5.61 -14.99
CA ARG A 165 -14.28 6.24 -15.39
C ARG A 165 -15.16 6.52 -14.18
N GLY A 166 -14.67 7.33 -13.26
CA GLY A 166 -15.39 7.76 -12.06
C GLY A 166 -14.85 9.07 -11.51
N SER A 167 -15.52 9.60 -10.50
CA SER A 167 -15.08 10.80 -9.78
C SER A 167 -15.06 10.55 -8.28
N LEU A 168 -14.27 11.34 -7.54
CA LEU A 168 -14.33 11.33 -6.08
C LEU A 168 -15.71 11.73 -5.55
N GLU A 169 -16.43 12.59 -6.27
CA GLU A 169 -17.83 12.91 -5.95
C GLU A 169 -18.70 11.65 -6.00
N GLN A 170 -18.52 10.80 -7.01
CA GLN A 170 -19.23 9.52 -7.12
C GLN A 170 -18.87 8.59 -5.96
N VAL A 171 -17.60 8.51 -5.57
CA VAL A 171 -17.14 7.76 -4.39
C VAL A 171 -17.81 8.31 -3.11
N GLY A 172 -17.83 9.63 -2.94
CA GLY A 172 -18.47 10.29 -1.81
C GLY A 172 -19.97 9.99 -1.73
N LYS A 173 -20.69 9.97 -2.85
CA LYS A 173 -22.11 9.58 -2.90
C LYS A 173 -22.33 8.14 -2.45
N VAL A 174 -21.45 7.22 -2.83
CA VAL A 174 -21.51 5.82 -2.37
C VAL A 174 -21.25 5.75 -0.86
N VAL A 175 -20.22 6.44 -0.36
CA VAL A 175 -19.92 6.51 1.07
C VAL A 175 -21.11 7.02 1.87
N LEU A 176 -21.72 8.14 1.45
CA LEU A 176 -22.87 8.73 2.11
C LEU A 176 -24.11 7.83 2.12
N ARG A 177 -24.24 6.94 1.13
CA ARG A 177 -25.39 6.04 0.99
C ARG A 177 -25.24 4.74 1.77
N HIS A 178 -24.03 4.19 1.85
CA HIS A 178 -23.81 2.81 2.28
C HIS A 178 -23.06 2.68 3.61
N CYS A 179 -22.30 3.69 4.04
CA CYS A 179 -21.55 3.60 5.30
C CYS A 179 -22.45 3.78 6.51
N SER A 180 -22.15 3.07 7.60
CA SER A 180 -22.87 3.18 8.87
C SER A 180 -22.63 4.53 9.56
N ASN A 181 -21.48 5.17 9.33
CA ASN A 181 -21.18 6.52 9.79
C ASN A 181 -20.79 7.43 8.60
N PRO A 182 -21.77 7.85 7.78
CA PRO A 182 -21.52 8.42 6.46
C PRO A 182 -20.77 9.74 6.50
N LEU A 183 -21.07 10.62 7.48
CA LEU A 183 -20.39 11.92 7.58
C LEU A 183 -18.94 11.78 8.01
N PHE A 184 -18.66 10.86 8.92
CA PHE A 184 -17.30 10.58 9.38
C PHE A 184 -16.45 9.94 8.28
N ASP A 185 -17.02 8.98 7.55
CA ASP A 185 -16.33 8.34 6.43
C ASP A 185 -16.18 9.28 5.22
N ALA A 186 -17.09 10.22 5.01
CA ALA A 186 -16.94 11.28 4.01
C ALA A 186 -15.81 12.27 4.38
N LEU A 187 -15.68 12.63 5.66
CA LEU A 187 -14.54 13.42 6.15
C LEU A 187 -13.21 12.71 5.90
N ARG A 188 -13.12 11.41 6.22
CA ARG A 188 -11.93 10.61 5.93
C ARG A 188 -11.60 10.54 4.45
N LEU A 189 -12.61 10.40 3.58
CA LEU A 189 -12.43 10.43 2.14
C LEU A 189 -11.85 11.78 1.67
N PHE A 190 -12.29 12.88 2.27
CA PHE A 190 -11.77 14.21 1.99
C PHE A 190 -10.31 14.38 2.46
N GLU A 191 -9.98 13.94 3.68
CA GLU A 191 -8.61 13.96 4.21
C GLU A 191 -7.64 13.17 3.32
N VAL A 192 -8.06 11.98 2.90
CA VAL A 192 -7.34 11.14 1.94
C VAL A 192 -7.13 11.85 0.61
N THR A 193 -8.17 12.48 0.08
CA THR A 193 -8.12 13.19 -1.20
C THR A 193 -7.10 14.31 -1.14
N LEU A 194 -7.14 15.10 -0.06
CA LEU A 194 -6.20 16.19 0.16
C LEU A 194 -4.77 15.67 0.32
N PHE A 195 -4.57 14.60 1.08
CA PHE A 195 -3.27 13.96 1.22
C PHE A 195 -2.73 13.49 -0.13
N CYS A 196 -3.53 12.79 -0.93
CA CYS A 196 -3.15 12.35 -2.27
C CYS A 196 -2.80 13.53 -3.18
N PHE A 197 -3.52 14.64 -3.10
CA PHE A 197 -3.17 15.85 -3.83
C PHE A 197 -1.80 16.41 -3.40
N LEU A 198 -1.55 16.53 -2.10
CA LEU A 198 -0.32 17.08 -1.54
C LEU A 198 0.91 16.20 -1.81
N THR A 199 0.75 14.87 -1.78
CA THR A 199 1.84 13.94 -2.10
C THR A 199 1.96 13.65 -3.59
N GLY A 200 1.05 14.20 -4.41
CA GLY A 200 1.02 13.98 -5.85
C GLY A 200 0.69 12.54 -6.27
N ASN A 201 -0.16 11.86 -5.52
CA ASN A 201 -0.70 10.58 -5.96
C ASN A 201 -1.68 10.80 -7.13
N SER A 202 -1.22 10.56 -8.35
CA SER A 202 -1.99 10.71 -9.59
C SER A 202 -2.78 9.46 -10.00
N ASP A 203 -2.70 8.36 -9.24
CA ASP A 203 -3.35 7.07 -9.60
C ASP A 203 -4.48 6.70 -8.64
N MET A 204 -5.26 7.69 -8.23
CA MET A 204 -6.41 7.52 -7.35
C MET A 204 -7.66 7.18 -8.18
N HIS A 205 -7.90 5.89 -8.41
CA HIS A 205 -9.02 5.39 -9.22
C HIS A 205 -10.02 4.57 -8.39
N LEU A 206 -11.16 4.17 -8.97
CA LEU A 206 -12.26 3.54 -8.22
C LEU A 206 -11.84 2.30 -7.40
N LYS A 207 -10.89 1.50 -7.90
CA LYS A 207 -10.42 0.30 -7.19
C LYS A 207 -9.50 0.58 -5.98
N ASN A 208 -9.10 1.83 -5.77
CA ASN A 208 -8.40 2.25 -4.54
C ASN A 208 -9.37 2.47 -3.38
N PHE A 209 -10.68 2.51 -3.64
CA PHE A 209 -11.68 2.75 -2.62
C PHE A 209 -12.55 1.51 -2.48
N SER A 210 -12.94 1.20 -1.24
CA SER A 210 -13.81 0.07 -0.97
C SER A 210 -14.67 0.31 0.26
N LEU A 211 -15.73 -0.48 0.38
CA LEU A 211 -16.48 -0.63 1.61
C LEU A 211 -16.07 -1.94 2.28
N LEU A 212 -15.80 -1.88 3.57
CA LEU A 212 -15.51 -3.05 4.40
C LEU A 212 -16.73 -3.34 5.26
N TYR A 213 -17.20 -4.58 5.20
CA TYR A 213 -18.35 -5.07 5.95
C TYR A 213 -17.87 -5.84 7.17
N ARG A 214 -18.15 -5.32 8.36
CA ARG A 214 -17.75 -5.90 9.64
C ARG A 214 -18.83 -6.83 10.21
N PRO A 215 -18.43 -7.78 11.09
CA PRO A 215 -19.39 -8.52 11.89
C PRO A 215 -20.31 -7.56 12.66
N GLY A 216 -21.62 -7.81 12.65
CA GLY A 216 -22.61 -6.91 13.24
C GLY A 216 -23.26 -5.92 12.28
N GLY A 217 -22.89 -5.95 10.98
CA GLY A 217 -23.55 -5.15 9.93
C GLY A 217 -23.01 -3.74 9.78
N GLU A 218 -21.95 -3.38 10.50
CA GLU A 218 -21.27 -2.11 10.31
C GLU A 218 -20.53 -2.10 8.96
N VAL A 219 -20.70 -1.02 8.20
CA VAL A 219 -20.06 -0.77 6.91
C VAL A 219 -19.24 0.50 7.02
N ASN A 220 -17.93 0.40 6.76
CA ASN A 220 -17.05 1.55 6.78
C ASN A 220 -16.39 1.75 5.41
N ALA A 221 -16.20 3.01 5.03
CA ALA A 221 -15.33 3.32 3.91
C ALA A 221 -13.88 3.04 4.29
N VAL A 222 -13.19 2.30 3.44
CA VAL A 222 -11.75 2.08 3.55
C VAL A 222 -11.08 2.58 2.28
N ASN A 223 -10.10 3.46 2.47
CA ASN A 223 -9.18 3.80 1.40
C ASN A 223 -8.05 2.77 1.37
N LEU A 224 -7.89 2.12 0.23
CA LEU A 224 -6.88 1.11 -0.06
C LEU A 224 -5.59 1.70 -0.60
N SER A 225 -5.27 2.95 -0.26
CA SER A 225 -3.98 3.58 -0.53
C SER A 225 -2.79 2.78 -0.01
N GLY A 226 -3.00 1.69 0.75
CA GLY A 226 -1.98 0.69 1.05
C GLY A 226 -2.33 -0.76 0.76
N GLN A 227 -3.39 -1.09 -0.01
CA GLN A 227 -3.87 -2.48 -0.09
C GLN A 227 -4.37 -2.99 -1.45
N ASN A 228 -4.78 -2.16 -2.41
CA ASN A 228 -5.10 -2.62 -3.78
C ASN A 228 -4.74 -1.64 -4.88
N ALA A 229 -3.76 -0.77 -4.66
CA ALA A 229 -3.17 0.02 -5.74
C ALA A 229 -2.48 -0.92 -6.75
N MET A 230 -3.26 -1.36 -7.73
CA MET A 230 -2.89 -1.21 -9.13
C MET A 230 -2.03 0.06 -9.24
N ALA A 231 -0.73 -0.11 -9.50
CA ALA A 231 0.22 0.97 -9.78
C ALA A 231 0.63 1.89 -8.61
N PRO A 232 1.87 2.41 -8.66
CA PRO A 232 2.55 3.09 -7.55
C PRO A 232 1.90 4.40 -7.15
N VAL A 233 1.81 4.65 -5.85
CA VAL A 233 1.36 5.93 -5.30
C VAL A 233 2.40 7.05 -5.41
N ALA A 234 3.61 6.85 -5.97
CA ALA A 234 4.54 7.99 -6.04
C ALA A 234 5.56 8.07 -7.19
N ALA A 235 5.44 7.27 -8.25
CA ALA A 235 6.40 7.35 -9.37
C ALA A 235 6.14 8.48 -10.39
N GLN A 236 5.07 9.29 -10.25
CA GLN A 236 4.76 10.32 -11.26
C GLN A 236 4.78 11.77 -10.77
N ALA A 237 4.67 12.05 -9.46
CA ALA A 237 4.58 13.45 -9.03
C ALA A 237 5.79 14.01 -8.28
N VAL A 238 6.66 13.20 -7.68
CA VAL A 238 7.85 13.79 -7.04
C VAL A 238 8.75 14.47 -8.08
N SER A 239 8.81 13.94 -9.30
CA SER A 239 9.48 14.61 -10.42
C SER A 239 8.71 15.83 -10.95
N ALA A 240 7.37 15.85 -10.85
CA ALA A 240 6.55 16.96 -11.34
C ALA A 240 6.52 18.13 -10.33
N ILE A 241 6.50 17.87 -9.02
CA ILE A 241 6.55 18.90 -7.97
C ILE A 241 7.93 19.55 -7.92
N LEU A 242 9.00 18.79 -8.15
CA LEU A 242 10.35 19.35 -8.35
C LEU A 242 10.47 20.12 -9.68
N ALA A 243 9.81 19.68 -10.76
CA ALA A 243 9.80 20.41 -12.03
C ALA A 243 8.96 21.71 -11.96
N VAL A 244 7.82 21.71 -11.26
CA VAL A 244 7.01 22.93 -11.05
C VAL A 244 7.76 23.93 -10.15
N SER A 245 8.57 23.44 -9.20
CA SER A 245 9.45 24.29 -8.39
C SER A 245 10.61 24.90 -9.20
N GLN A 246 11.05 24.26 -10.29
CA GLN A 246 12.05 24.83 -11.21
C GLN A 246 11.45 25.77 -12.26
N VAL A 247 10.24 25.50 -12.75
CA VAL A 247 9.54 26.38 -13.71
C VAL A 247 9.05 27.67 -13.03
N GLY A 248 8.73 27.65 -11.73
CA GLY A 248 8.38 28.84 -10.96
C GLY A 248 9.57 29.77 -10.64
N ALA A 249 10.81 29.27 -10.70
CA ALA A 249 12.02 30.06 -10.44
C ALA A 249 12.53 30.82 -11.69
N GLU A 250 12.21 30.35 -12.90
CA GLU A 250 12.61 31.03 -14.15
C GLU A 250 11.65 32.15 -14.59
N GLN A 251 10.42 32.18 -14.09
CA GLN A 251 9.43 33.22 -14.42
C GLN A 251 9.46 34.46 -13.52
N CYS A 252 10.37 34.50 -12.53
CA CYS A 252 10.55 35.66 -11.66
C CYS A 252 11.89 36.36 -11.93
N LYS A 253 12.19 36.69 -13.19
CA LYS A 253 13.17 37.75 -13.48
C LYS A 253 12.42 39.09 -13.48
N PRO A 254 12.83 40.09 -12.68
CA PRO A 254 12.23 41.42 -12.75
C PRO A 254 12.45 41.97 -14.16
N ALA A 255 11.37 42.44 -14.79
CA ALA A 255 11.46 43.19 -16.04
C ALA A 255 12.39 44.39 -15.81
N SER A 256 13.53 44.40 -16.52
CA SER A 256 14.37 45.59 -16.64
C SER A 256 13.56 46.68 -17.32
N LYS A 257 13.34 47.78 -16.61
CA LYS A 257 12.82 49.01 -17.19
C LYS A 257 13.89 49.58 -18.15
N GLU A 258 13.57 49.64 -19.43
CA GLU A 258 14.06 50.67 -20.35
C GLU A 258 12.92 51.66 -20.61
#